data_AF-A1RXC1-F1
#
_entry.id   AF-A1RXC1-F1
#
_cell.length_a   1.000
_cell.length_b   1.000
_cell.length_c   1.000
_cell.angle_alpha   90.00
_cell.angle_beta   90.00
_cell.angle_gamma   90.00
#
_symmetry.space_group_name_H-M   'P 1'
#
loop_
_entity.id
_entity.type
_entity.pdbx_description
1 polymer ?
#
loop_
_entity_poly.entity_id
_entity_poly.type
_entity_poly.pdbx_seq_one_letter_code
_entity_poly.pdbx_strand_id
1 'polypeptide(L)'
;MVEEYMKGDGAVTGRMRVELEVDEKTRETVEREARRRAQEAMEKIDRRYLEVYEYLARVARKLRKRWPWLSILTIYMLILLDKAYEQAKRFLDEYTRAQEYVVYKSGKTSWRVYPKGKDFYVQVARVPNGYFTAKLPLYGVSLKAFVKGPRLTRRERRSAIKGWLLSDASYKPETLQATTDQEWQVVAIATFFELLRLAIVALTIGEKTLRFTWHLDAPIKLNWNLKGKAKRAYVRKFVLRAKRGRLNPREYITLLFLYFGDGGLPGFERTCLQFIVGHRNICITGEKAVEIARRMLESVRRSGLGELLELLEVPKYEYLKVLADRKPNHVTRMHIEVSGVKMYLDLVGDPRYSFTLEARVYEGKRQRVPRNFSELAEKEGLKVKEFIVKIKCRNGKVYEYRAWRAYTEELLEFAHVHPQAYCVYLSFLYAKREKFKGDPQACRALERLIERIVEDARRHATNLACLEELGQES
;
A
#
# COMPACT_ATOMS: atom_id res chain seq x y z
N MET A 1 -24.83 -12.40 35.83
CA MET A 1 -24.98 -12.30 34.36
C MET A 1 -23.61 -12.15 33.68
N VAL A 2 -22.75 -13.18 33.80
CA VAL A 2 -21.33 -13.11 33.37
C VAL A 2 -21.02 -14.14 32.25
N GLU A 3 -22.00 -14.94 31.82
CA GLU A 3 -21.75 -16.08 30.91
C GLU A 3 -22.33 -15.98 29.49
N GLU A 4 -23.18 -15.01 29.15
CA GLU A 4 -23.86 -15.00 27.85
C GLU A 4 -23.12 -14.29 26.69
N TYR A 5 -22.03 -13.59 26.94
CA TYR A 5 -21.41 -12.71 25.94
C TYR A 5 -20.27 -13.32 25.11
N MET A 6 -20.02 -14.63 25.22
CA MET A 6 -19.01 -15.31 24.38
C MET A 6 -19.45 -15.58 22.93
N LYS A 7 -20.65 -15.17 22.52
CA LYS A 7 -21.20 -15.39 21.16
C LYS A 7 -20.84 -14.27 20.16
N GLY A 8 -19.56 -13.95 20.02
CA GLY A 8 -19.05 -13.01 19.02
C GLY A 8 -17.95 -13.64 18.18
N ASP A 9 -18.27 -13.98 16.93
CA ASP A 9 -17.41 -14.39 15.80
C ASP A 9 -15.93 -14.68 16.14
N GLY A 10 -15.67 -15.90 16.64
CA GLY A 10 -14.32 -16.45 16.76
C GLY A 10 -14.10 -17.34 17.98
N ALA A 11 -14.82 -17.09 19.07
CA ALA A 11 -14.84 -17.98 20.24
C ALA A 11 -16.06 -18.91 20.15
N VAL A 12 -15.88 -20.07 19.51
CA VAL A 12 -16.85 -21.16 19.67
C VAL A 12 -16.68 -21.68 21.09
N THR A 13 -17.53 -21.20 21.99
CA THR A 13 -17.86 -21.87 23.25
C THR A 13 -18.13 -23.34 22.95
N GLY A 14 -17.51 -24.24 23.71
CA GLY A 14 -17.43 -25.68 23.46
C GLY A 14 -18.74 -26.47 23.53
N ARG A 15 -19.77 -26.10 22.76
CA ARG A 15 -21.00 -26.90 22.60
C ARG A 15 -21.48 -26.89 21.15
N MET A 16 -20.87 -27.79 20.39
CA MET A 16 -21.44 -28.65 19.34
C MET A 16 -20.25 -29.15 18.51
N ARG A 17 -19.68 -30.29 18.92
CA ARG A 17 -18.86 -31.11 18.03
C ARG A 17 -19.82 -31.76 17.04
N VAL A 18 -20.19 -31.05 15.98
CA VAL A 18 -20.74 -31.74 14.81
C VAL A 18 -19.52 -32.36 14.15
N GLU A 19 -19.25 -33.61 14.48
CA GLU A 19 -18.26 -34.44 13.81
C GLU A 19 -18.73 -34.63 12.38
N LEU A 20 -18.32 -33.72 11.50
CA LEU A 20 -18.38 -34.00 10.07
C LEU A 20 -17.18 -34.86 9.77
N GLU A 21 -17.43 -36.12 9.43
CA GLU A 21 -16.43 -37.06 8.98
C GLU A 21 -15.60 -36.40 7.85
N VAL A 22 -14.29 -36.42 8.04
CA VAL A 22 -13.32 -35.91 7.07
C VAL A 22 -12.77 -37.12 6.34
N ASP A 23 -12.80 -37.12 5.01
CA ASP A 23 -12.19 -38.21 4.24
C ASP A 23 -10.71 -38.36 4.61
N GLU A 24 -10.22 -39.61 4.59
CA GLU A 24 -8.87 -39.97 5.06
C GLU A 24 -7.77 -39.12 4.41
N LYS A 25 -7.88 -38.88 3.10
CA LYS A 25 -6.92 -38.09 2.35
C LYS A 25 -6.88 -36.63 2.81
N THR A 26 -8.04 -36.02 3.05
CA THR A 26 -8.11 -34.67 3.62
C THR A 26 -7.58 -34.65 5.05
N ARG A 27 -7.88 -35.66 5.86
CA ARG A 27 -7.37 -35.80 7.24
C ARG A 27 -5.84 -35.79 7.25
N GLU A 28 -5.21 -36.70 6.51
CA GLU A 28 -3.75 -36.80 6.41
C GLU A 28 -3.11 -35.49 5.92
N THR A 29 -3.70 -34.87 4.90
CA THR A 29 -3.18 -33.63 4.32
C THR A 29 -3.20 -32.48 5.34
N VAL A 30 -4.33 -32.32 6.03
CA VAL A 30 -4.54 -31.25 7.00
C VAL A 30 -3.68 -31.46 8.24
N GLU A 31 -3.59 -32.70 8.74
CA GLU A 31 -2.74 -33.03 9.88
C GLU A 31 -1.26 -32.77 9.56
N ARG A 32 -0.78 -33.27 8.41
CA ARG A 32 0.60 -33.04 7.97
C ARG A 32 0.93 -31.56 7.90
N GLU A 33 0.03 -30.76 7.32
CA GLU A 33 0.21 -29.32 7.23
C GLU A 33 0.20 -28.67 8.62
N ALA A 34 -0.71 -29.07 9.52
CA ALA A 34 -0.75 -28.53 10.88
C ALA A 34 0.55 -28.80 11.64
N ARG A 35 1.07 -30.04 11.57
CA ARG A 35 2.34 -30.45 12.20
C ARG A 35 3.52 -29.69 11.65
N ARG A 36 3.64 -29.61 10.32
CA ARG A 36 4.71 -28.84 9.65
C ARG A 36 4.70 -27.38 10.11
N ARG A 37 3.52 -26.75 10.15
CA ARG A 37 3.36 -25.35 10.60
C ARG A 37 3.69 -25.16 12.08
N ALA A 38 3.28 -26.09 12.94
CA ALA A 38 3.61 -26.03 14.36
C ALA A 38 5.12 -26.15 14.59
N GLN A 39 5.79 -27.06 13.88
CA GLN A 39 7.24 -27.22 13.94
C GLN A 39 7.97 -25.94 13.47
N GLU A 40 7.58 -25.39 12.31
CA GLU A 40 8.13 -24.12 11.80
C GLU A 40 7.91 -22.96 12.78
N ALA A 41 6.76 -22.94 13.48
CA ALA A 41 6.48 -21.92 14.48
C ALA A 41 7.36 -22.10 15.72
N MET A 42 7.57 -23.34 16.18
CA MET A 42 8.41 -23.64 17.34
C MET A 42 9.85 -23.18 17.14
N GLU A 43 10.40 -23.34 15.92
CA GLU A 43 11.75 -22.88 15.58
C GLU A 43 11.90 -21.36 15.52
N LYS A 44 10.79 -20.62 15.31
CA LYS A 44 10.79 -19.17 15.06
C LYS A 44 10.22 -18.35 16.22
N ILE A 45 9.52 -18.98 17.18
CA ILE A 45 8.75 -18.27 18.20
C ILE A 45 9.62 -17.39 19.09
N ASP A 46 10.80 -17.87 19.49
CA ASP A 46 11.72 -17.12 20.36
C ASP A 46 12.20 -15.84 19.65
N ARG A 47 12.59 -15.95 18.37
CA ARG A 47 13.00 -14.79 17.56
C ARG A 47 11.84 -13.81 17.40
N ARG A 48 10.65 -14.30 17.07
CA ARG A 48 9.49 -13.43 16.87
C ARG A 48 9.08 -12.73 18.17
N TYR A 49 9.14 -13.42 19.30
CA TYR A 49 8.90 -12.82 20.61
C TYR A 49 9.87 -11.67 20.88
N LEU A 50 11.17 -11.90 20.70
CA LEU A 50 12.19 -10.87 20.90
C LEU A 50 12.01 -9.66 19.98
N GLU A 51 11.73 -9.88 18.69
CA GLU A 51 11.45 -8.79 17.73
C GLU A 51 10.30 -7.89 18.21
N VAL A 52 9.21 -8.49 18.69
CA VAL A 52 8.03 -7.76 19.16
C VAL A 52 8.32 -7.06 20.48
N TYR A 53 8.99 -7.76 21.40
CA TYR A 53 9.38 -7.24 22.70
C TYR A 53 10.27 -5.99 22.56
N GLU A 54 11.32 -6.08 21.74
CA GLU A 54 12.25 -4.98 21.49
C GLU A 54 11.56 -3.77 20.86
N TYR A 55 10.67 -4.02 19.88
CA TYR A 55 9.85 -2.97 19.28
C TYR A 55 8.99 -2.26 20.35
N LEU A 56 8.22 -3.01 21.13
CA LEU A 56 7.34 -2.44 22.16
C LEU A 56 8.12 -1.72 23.26
N ALA A 57 9.26 -2.26 23.71
CA ALA A 57 10.13 -1.63 24.69
C ALA A 57 10.77 -0.33 24.15
N ARG A 58 11.18 -0.30 22.88
CA ARG A 58 11.66 0.92 22.21
C ARG A 58 10.57 1.98 22.13
N VAL A 59 9.36 1.59 21.70
CA VAL A 59 8.21 2.49 21.60
C VAL A 59 7.80 3.03 22.98
N ALA A 60 7.72 2.19 24.02
CA ALA A 60 7.39 2.61 25.38
C ALA A 60 8.35 3.71 25.87
N ARG A 61 9.67 3.51 25.68
CA ARG A 61 10.69 4.52 26.03
C ARG A 61 10.49 5.85 25.31
N LYS A 62 10.20 5.81 24.00
CA LYS A 62 9.91 7.01 23.19
C LYS A 62 8.65 7.74 23.68
N LEU A 63 7.59 7.00 24.01
CA LEU A 63 6.32 7.56 24.45
C LEU A 63 6.37 8.14 25.87
N ARG A 64 7.23 7.63 26.76
CA ARG A 64 7.26 7.96 28.20
C ARG A 64 7.25 9.45 28.50
N LYS A 65 8.00 10.26 27.74
CA LYS A 65 8.11 11.71 27.97
C LYS A 65 6.87 12.48 27.53
N ARG A 66 6.30 12.13 26.38
CA ARG A 66 5.24 12.91 25.72
C ARG A 66 3.83 12.39 26.01
N TRP A 67 3.68 11.06 26.06
CA TRP A 67 2.41 10.36 26.30
C TRP A 67 2.61 9.19 27.28
N PRO A 68 2.77 9.47 28.59
CA PRO A 68 3.04 8.45 29.60
C PRO A 68 1.94 7.38 29.66
N TRP A 69 0.68 7.72 29.40
CA TRP A 69 -0.42 6.74 29.34
C TRP A 69 -0.31 5.76 28.16
N LEU A 70 0.23 6.18 27.02
CA LEU A 70 0.52 5.27 25.90
C LEU A 70 1.77 4.44 26.18
N SER A 71 2.73 4.97 26.95
CA SER A 71 3.84 4.18 27.49
C SER A 71 3.35 3.10 28.46
N ILE A 72 2.38 3.40 29.32
CA ILE A 72 1.77 2.40 30.22
C ILE A 72 1.02 1.34 29.42
N LEU A 73 0.23 1.74 28.40
CA LEU A 73 -0.42 0.80 27.50
C LEU A 73 0.59 -0.16 26.84
N THR A 74 1.73 0.35 26.37
CA THR A 74 2.76 -0.48 25.74
C THR A 74 3.47 -1.40 26.73
N ILE A 75 3.59 -1.01 28.00
CA ILE A 75 4.02 -1.93 29.08
C ILE A 75 2.99 -3.03 29.31
N TYR A 76 1.69 -2.71 29.31
CA TYR A 76 0.64 -3.72 29.37
C TYR A 76 0.64 -4.66 28.17
N MET A 77 0.99 -4.16 26.98
CA MET A 77 1.21 -5.01 25.80
C MET A 77 2.37 -5.98 26.01
N LEU A 78 3.49 -5.56 26.61
CA LEU A 78 4.62 -6.44 26.94
C LEU A 78 4.18 -7.56 27.90
N ILE A 79 3.45 -7.22 28.97
CA ILE A 79 2.94 -8.23 29.93
C ILE A 79 2.01 -9.24 29.25
N LEU A 80 1.17 -8.81 28.31
CA LEU A 80 0.35 -9.74 27.53
C LEU A 80 1.19 -10.59 26.58
N LEU A 81 2.21 -10.00 25.96
CA LEU A 81 3.11 -10.71 25.06
C LEU A 81 3.84 -11.83 25.78
N ASP A 82 4.35 -11.59 26.99
CA ASP A 82 5.05 -12.60 27.80
C ASP A 82 4.12 -13.79 28.09
N LYS A 83 2.89 -13.51 28.55
CA LYS A 83 1.86 -14.55 28.80
C LYS A 83 1.47 -15.31 27.53
N ALA A 84 1.32 -14.60 26.41
CA ALA A 84 1.02 -15.21 25.12
C ALA A 84 2.17 -16.10 24.63
N TYR A 85 3.41 -15.65 24.80
CA TYR A 85 4.61 -16.38 24.42
C TYR A 85 4.75 -17.67 25.22
N GLU A 86 4.66 -17.60 26.56
CA GLU A 86 4.72 -18.78 27.42
C GLU A 86 3.65 -19.81 27.05
N GLN A 87 2.39 -19.36 26.90
CA GLN A 87 1.29 -20.25 26.50
C GLN A 87 1.50 -20.84 25.11
N ALA A 88 1.92 -20.02 24.13
CA ALA A 88 2.16 -20.47 22.77
C ALA A 88 3.32 -21.47 22.69
N LYS A 89 4.44 -21.22 23.39
CA LYS A 89 5.59 -22.12 23.42
C LYS A 89 5.23 -23.46 24.03
N ARG A 90 4.49 -23.46 25.15
CA ARG A 90 3.97 -24.69 25.77
C ARG A 90 3.06 -25.45 24.80
N PHE A 91 2.09 -24.77 24.19
CA PHE A 91 1.17 -25.42 23.24
C PHE A 91 1.88 -25.96 22.01
N LEU A 92 2.86 -25.24 21.45
CA LEU A 92 3.64 -25.73 20.31
C LEU A 92 4.47 -26.96 20.69
N ASP A 93 5.14 -26.96 21.84
CA ASP A 93 5.92 -28.10 22.33
C ASP A 93 5.03 -29.33 22.59
N GLU A 94 3.89 -29.15 23.26
CA GLU A 94 2.92 -30.24 23.45
C GLU A 94 2.34 -30.73 22.11
N TYR A 95 2.14 -29.83 21.14
CA TYR A 95 1.61 -30.18 19.82
C TYR A 95 2.62 -30.97 18.99
N THR A 96 3.90 -30.61 18.98
CA THR A 96 4.93 -31.27 18.16
C THR A 96 5.34 -32.63 18.73
N ARG A 97 5.23 -32.83 20.04
CA ARG A 97 5.52 -34.11 20.72
C ARG A 97 4.36 -35.11 20.67
N ALA A 98 3.16 -34.68 20.29
CA ALA A 98 2.00 -35.54 20.23
C ALA A 98 2.16 -36.64 19.16
N GLN A 99 1.79 -37.87 19.52
CA GLN A 99 1.86 -39.04 18.63
C GLN A 99 0.60 -39.21 17.79
N GLU A 100 -0.54 -38.76 18.31
CA GLU A 100 -1.85 -38.93 17.68
C GLU A 100 -2.63 -37.61 17.65
N TYR A 101 -3.35 -37.39 16.56
CA TYR A 101 -4.16 -36.19 16.34
C TYR A 101 -5.59 -36.54 15.93
N VAL A 102 -6.51 -35.66 16.28
CA VAL A 102 -7.91 -35.72 15.85
C VAL A 102 -8.24 -34.50 15.02
N VAL A 103 -8.71 -34.72 13.79
CA VAL A 103 -9.04 -33.66 12.83
C VAL A 103 -10.54 -33.48 12.76
N TYR A 104 -11.01 -32.26 13.02
CA TYR A 104 -12.40 -31.88 12.90
C TYR A 104 -12.58 -30.79 11.86
N LYS A 105 -13.57 -30.96 10.97
CA LYS A 105 -13.99 -29.88 10.08
C LYS A 105 -14.67 -28.77 10.89
N SER A 106 -14.24 -27.52 10.72
CA SER A 106 -14.78 -26.35 11.44
C SER A 106 -15.44 -25.31 10.54
N GLY A 107 -15.36 -25.50 9.22
CA GLY A 107 -15.97 -24.63 8.22
C GLY A 107 -15.83 -25.22 6.82
N LYS A 108 -16.25 -24.47 5.80
CA LYS A 108 -16.20 -24.95 4.41
C LYS A 108 -14.77 -25.27 3.95
N THR A 109 -13.80 -24.49 4.39
CA THR A 109 -12.38 -24.60 4.01
C THR A 109 -11.46 -24.53 5.23
N SER A 110 -11.95 -24.92 6.41
CA SER A 110 -11.17 -24.86 7.65
C SER A 110 -11.39 -26.08 8.54
N TRP A 111 -10.33 -26.47 9.23
CA TRP A 111 -10.22 -27.64 10.08
C TRP A 111 -9.52 -27.28 11.38
N ARG A 112 -9.81 -28.04 12.44
CA ARG A 112 -9.16 -27.96 13.73
C ARG A 112 -8.49 -29.29 13.98
N VAL A 113 -7.19 -29.25 14.25
CA VAL A 113 -6.38 -30.43 14.51
C VAL A 113 -5.98 -30.40 15.97
N TYR A 114 -6.47 -31.37 16.74
CA TYR A 114 -6.24 -31.49 18.17
C TYR A 114 -5.19 -32.57 18.42
N PRO A 115 -4.19 -32.34 19.26
CA PRO A 115 -3.46 -33.43 19.88
C PRO A 115 -4.42 -34.27 20.72
N LYS A 116 -4.31 -35.60 20.68
CA LYS A 116 -5.20 -36.47 21.46
C LYS A 116 -5.12 -36.15 22.96
N GLY A 117 -6.29 -36.03 23.60
CA GLY A 117 -6.40 -35.72 25.03
C GLY A 117 -6.13 -34.25 25.40
N LYS A 118 -5.90 -33.36 24.43
CA LYS A 118 -5.71 -31.92 24.68
C LYS A 118 -6.95 -31.12 24.30
N ASP A 119 -7.14 -30.00 24.98
CA ASP A 119 -8.27 -29.08 24.81
C ASP A 119 -7.98 -27.91 23.85
N PHE A 120 -6.74 -27.78 23.40
CA PHE A 120 -6.31 -26.82 22.39
C PHE A 120 -6.09 -27.47 21.01
N TYR A 121 -6.05 -26.66 19.97
CA TYR A 121 -5.91 -27.13 18.58
C TYR A 121 -5.08 -26.17 17.73
N VAL A 122 -4.57 -26.67 16.61
CA VAL A 122 -4.12 -25.83 15.50
C VAL A 122 -5.25 -25.74 14.47
N GLN A 123 -5.69 -24.52 14.17
CA GLN A 123 -6.65 -24.28 13.10
C GLN A 123 -5.93 -24.20 11.77
N VAL A 124 -6.29 -25.05 10.82
CA VAL A 124 -5.78 -25.00 9.45
C VAL A 124 -6.90 -24.53 8.53
N ALA A 125 -6.62 -23.57 7.65
CA ALA A 125 -7.58 -23.07 6.68
C ALA A 125 -6.95 -22.97 5.30
N ARG A 126 -7.67 -23.49 4.29
CA ARG A 126 -7.30 -23.37 2.89
C ARG A 126 -7.78 -22.02 2.35
N VAL A 127 -6.84 -21.20 1.89
CA VAL A 127 -7.11 -19.89 1.30
C VAL A 127 -7.47 -20.03 -0.19
N PRO A 128 -8.18 -19.06 -0.80
CA PRO A 128 -8.70 -19.18 -2.18
C PRO A 128 -7.65 -19.43 -3.27
N ASN A 129 -6.41 -19.02 -3.04
CA ASN A 129 -5.27 -19.27 -3.93
C ASN A 129 -4.65 -20.67 -3.75
N GLY A 130 -5.27 -21.54 -2.95
CA GLY A 130 -4.94 -22.96 -2.86
C GLY A 130 -4.03 -23.36 -1.70
N TYR A 131 -3.29 -22.41 -1.11
CA TYR A 131 -2.37 -22.65 0.00
C TYR A 131 -3.10 -22.81 1.35
N PHE A 132 -2.37 -23.27 2.36
CA PHE A 132 -2.86 -23.38 3.72
C PHE A 132 -2.29 -22.30 4.63
N THR A 133 -3.13 -21.86 5.56
CA THR A 133 -2.78 -20.97 6.67
C THR A 133 -3.09 -21.67 7.99
N ALA A 134 -2.26 -21.44 9.01
CA ALA A 134 -2.48 -22.02 10.32
C ALA A 134 -2.60 -20.94 11.41
N LYS A 135 -3.36 -21.24 12.45
CA LYS A 135 -3.49 -20.40 13.65
C LYS A 135 -3.50 -21.29 14.89
N LEU A 136 -2.72 -20.90 15.90
CA LEU A 136 -2.78 -21.49 17.23
C LEU A 136 -3.57 -20.52 18.14
N PRO A 137 -4.81 -20.85 18.54
CA PRO A 137 -5.57 -20.02 19.46
C PRO A 137 -4.91 -19.93 20.84
N LEU A 138 -5.02 -18.75 21.45
CA LEU A 138 -4.53 -18.46 22.80
C LEU A 138 -5.70 -18.06 23.69
N TYR A 139 -5.67 -18.49 24.95
CA TYR A 139 -6.81 -18.40 25.86
C TYR A 139 -6.45 -17.60 27.10
N GLY A 140 -7.36 -16.71 27.52
CA GLY A 140 -7.23 -15.96 28.77
C GLY A 140 -6.18 -14.84 28.75
N VAL A 141 -5.50 -14.58 27.63
CA VAL A 141 -4.50 -13.52 27.50
C VAL A 141 -5.18 -12.19 27.17
N SER A 142 -5.79 -11.55 28.17
CA SER A 142 -6.49 -10.28 28.00
C SER A 142 -6.46 -9.38 29.24
N LEU A 143 -6.64 -8.08 29.04
CA LEU A 143 -6.79 -7.08 30.09
C LEU A 143 -7.71 -5.94 29.64
N LYS A 144 -8.18 -5.15 30.61
CA LYS A 144 -8.81 -3.85 30.36
C LYS A 144 -7.79 -2.76 30.61
N ALA A 145 -7.64 -1.84 29.66
CA ALA A 145 -6.72 -0.71 29.75
C ALA A 145 -7.49 0.60 29.66
N PHE A 146 -7.15 1.53 30.55
CA PHE A 146 -7.49 2.93 30.41
C PHE A 146 -6.42 3.61 29.57
N VAL A 147 -6.86 4.36 28.56
CA VAL A 147 -5.94 4.99 27.60
C VAL A 147 -6.24 6.47 27.49
N LYS A 148 -5.17 7.27 27.54
CA LYS A 148 -5.21 8.71 27.30
C LYS A 148 -4.21 9.04 26.20
N GLY A 149 -4.71 9.24 24.98
CA GLY A 149 -3.92 9.58 23.81
C GLY A 149 -3.70 11.10 23.63
N PRO A 150 -3.33 11.53 22.42
CA PRO A 150 -3.26 12.93 22.04
C PRO A 150 -4.60 13.65 22.26
N ARG A 151 -4.56 14.97 22.46
CA ARG A 151 -5.76 15.81 22.62
C ARG A 151 -6.45 15.98 21.27
N LEU A 152 -7.24 14.98 20.87
CA LEU A 152 -8.06 15.04 19.67
C LEU A 152 -9.36 15.77 19.94
N THR A 153 -9.78 16.63 19.03
CA THR A 153 -11.16 17.13 19.03
C THR A 153 -12.13 15.97 18.82
N ARG A 154 -13.37 16.11 19.30
CA ARG A 154 -14.44 15.11 19.09
C ARG A 154 -14.63 14.79 17.59
N ARG A 155 -14.44 15.79 16.72
CA ARG A 155 -14.58 15.64 15.26
C ARG A 155 -13.44 14.82 14.67
N GLU A 156 -12.18 15.09 15.03
CA GLU A 156 -11.02 14.31 14.56
C GLU A 156 -11.11 12.86 15.02
N ARG A 157 -11.42 12.64 16.30
CA ARG A 157 -11.64 11.29 16.87
C ARG A 157 -12.71 10.54 16.06
N ARG A 158 -13.85 11.17 15.77
CA ARG A 158 -14.92 10.56 14.95
C ARG A 158 -14.46 10.26 13.52
N SER A 159 -13.71 11.15 12.88
CA SER A 159 -13.18 10.95 11.52
C SER A 159 -12.14 9.83 11.45
N ALA A 160 -11.29 9.70 12.46
CA ALA A 160 -10.28 8.65 12.56
C ALA A 160 -10.92 7.27 12.80
N ILE A 161 -11.82 7.18 13.79
CA ILE A 161 -12.62 5.97 14.05
C ILE A 161 -13.38 5.57 12.78
N LYS A 162 -13.98 6.52 12.06
CA LYS A 162 -14.64 6.24 10.77
C LYS A 162 -13.68 5.63 9.75
N GLY A 163 -12.43 6.10 9.68
CA GLY A 163 -11.42 5.54 8.78
C GLY A 163 -11.13 4.07 9.08
N TRP A 164 -10.90 3.73 10.36
CA TRP A 164 -10.71 2.36 10.82
C TRP A 164 -11.94 1.47 10.60
N LEU A 165 -13.13 1.99 10.88
CA LEU A 165 -14.40 1.26 10.64
C LEU A 165 -14.66 0.98 9.18
N LEU A 166 -14.13 1.82 8.28
CA LEU A 166 -14.20 1.61 6.84
C LEU A 166 -13.15 0.60 6.34
N SER A 167 -12.09 0.35 7.12
CA SER A 167 -11.06 -0.66 6.84
C SER A 167 -11.47 -2.05 7.36
N ASP A 168 -10.55 -2.97 7.63
CA ASP A 168 -10.86 -4.32 8.14
C ASP A 168 -11.48 -4.44 9.56
N ALA A 169 -11.78 -3.35 10.28
CA ALA A 169 -12.45 -3.45 11.58
C ALA A 169 -13.92 -3.93 11.45
N SER A 170 -14.32 -4.87 12.30
CA SER A 170 -15.72 -5.25 12.48
C SER A 170 -16.34 -4.44 13.62
N TYR A 171 -17.67 -4.34 13.63
CA TYR A 171 -18.36 -3.64 14.70
C TYR A 171 -19.79 -4.13 14.87
N LYS A 172 -20.24 -4.01 16.11
CA LYS A 172 -21.64 -4.03 16.53
C LYS A 172 -22.05 -2.57 16.84
N PRO A 173 -23.36 -2.25 16.95
CA PRO A 173 -23.82 -0.89 17.17
C PRO A 173 -23.13 -0.16 18.35
N GLU A 174 -22.72 -0.92 19.38
CA GLU A 174 -22.16 -0.40 20.63
C GLU A 174 -20.68 -0.74 20.85
N THR A 175 -20.08 -1.56 19.99
CA THR A 175 -18.71 -2.07 20.21
C THR A 175 -17.94 -2.17 18.91
N LEU A 176 -16.76 -1.56 18.89
CA LEU A 176 -15.75 -1.77 17.86
C LEU A 176 -14.97 -3.03 18.21
N GLN A 177 -14.81 -3.91 17.23
CA GLN A 177 -13.96 -5.09 17.34
C GLN A 177 -12.91 -5.01 16.23
N ALA A 178 -11.64 -4.86 16.61
CA ALA A 178 -10.54 -4.81 15.67
C ALA A 178 -9.57 -5.93 15.97
N THR A 179 -9.14 -6.63 14.93
CA THR A 179 -8.11 -7.66 15.00
C THR A 179 -6.95 -7.21 14.14
N THR A 180 -5.74 -7.27 14.67
CA THR A 180 -4.52 -6.87 13.95
C THR A 180 -3.35 -7.76 14.33
N ASP A 181 -2.43 -7.93 13.39
CA ASP A 181 -1.14 -8.59 13.61
C ASP A 181 0.01 -7.57 13.63
N GLN A 182 -0.31 -6.28 13.80
CA GLN A 182 0.63 -5.16 13.83
C GLN A 182 0.52 -4.40 15.15
N GLU A 183 1.59 -4.41 15.92
CA GLU A 183 1.63 -3.85 17.26
C GLU A 183 1.40 -2.33 17.27
N TRP A 184 1.93 -1.62 16.27
CA TRP A 184 1.72 -0.18 16.13
C TRP A 184 0.24 0.19 15.96
N GLN A 185 -0.56 -0.68 15.31
CA GLN A 185 -1.99 -0.44 15.11
C GLN A 185 -2.74 -0.49 16.43
N VAL A 186 -2.33 -1.35 17.37
CA VAL A 186 -2.91 -1.43 18.71
C VAL A 186 -2.79 -0.09 19.41
N VAL A 187 -1.56 0.46 19.46
CA VAL A 187 -1.29 1.75 20.14
C VAL A 187 -1.99 2.90 19.43
N ALA A 188 -1.96 2.93 18.09
CA ALA A 188 -2.60 3.97 17.30
C ALA A 188 -4.14 3.97 17.49
N ILE A 189 -4.79 2.82 17.41
CA ILE A 189 -6.25 2.67 17.58
C ILE A 189 -6.66 3.02 19.02
N ALA A 190 -5.88 2.59 20.01
CA ALA A 190 -6.14 2.85 21.42
C ALA A 190 -6.28 4.34 21.75
N THR A 191 -5.61 5.22 21.01
CA THR A 191 -5.67 6.68 21.24
C THR A 191 -7.04 7.30 21.04
N PHE A 192 -7.95 6.61 20.34
CA PHE A 192 -9.30 7.11 20.07
C PHE A 192 -10.31 6.71 21.17
N PHE A 193 -9.90 5.88 22.12
CA PHE A 193 -10.76 5.33 23.16
C PHE A 193 -10.20 5.64 24.55
N GLU A 194 -11.11 5.80 25.51
CA GLU A 194 -10.74 6.01 26.92
C GLU A 194 -10.62 4.68 27.67
N LEU A 195 -11.40 3.70 27.24
CA LEU A 195 -11.40 2.34 27.77
C LEU A 195 -11.36 1.37 26.60
N LEU A 196 -10.45 0.41 26.66
CA LEU A 196 -10.39 -0.70 25.72
C LEU A 196 -10.09 -2.01 26.44
N ARG A 197 -10.62 -3.11 25.91
CA ARG A 197 -10.15 -4.45 26.23
C ARG A 197 -9.12 -4.84 25.18
N LEU A 198 -7.95 -5.25 25.63
CA LEU A 198 -6.88 -5.74 24.79
C LEU A 198 -6.68 -7.23 25.05
N ALA A 199 -6.49 -8.01 24.00
CA ALA A 199 -6.17 -9.42 24.09
C ALA A 199 -5.17 -9.84 23.02
N ILE A 200 -4.43 -10.91 23.28
CA ILE A 200 -3.73 -11.69 22.24
C ILE A 200 -4.49 -13.01 22.10
N VAL A 201 -5.15 -13.19 20.97
CA VAL A 201 -6.14 -14.28 20.78
C VAL A 201 -5.59 -15.47 20.00
N ALA A 202 -4.48 -15.28 19.29
CA ALA A 202 -3.85 -16.35 18.52
C ALA A 202 -2.40 -16.01 18.17
N LEU A 203 -1.64 -17.06 17.85
CA LEU A 203 -0.43 -16.98 17.05
C LEU A 203 -0.79 -17.38 15.60
N THR A 204 -0.69 -16.44 14.66
CA THR A 204 -0.90 -16.70 13.23
C THR A 204 0.39 -17.22 12.60
N ILE A 205 0.30 -18.40 12.01
CA ILE A 205 1.40 -19.14 11.38
C ILE A 205 1.17 -19.10 9.86
N GLY A 206 1.71 -18.06 9.24
CA GLY A 206 1.72 -17.90 7.79
C GLY A 206 2.88 -18.64 7.13
N GLU A 207 2.95 -18.59 5.80
CA GLU A 207 3.95 -19.39 5.08
C GLU A 207 5.40 -19.02 5.40
N LYS A 208 5.65 -17.73 5.57
CA LYS A 208 6.97 -17.15 5.85
C LYS A 208 6.96 -16.25 7.08
N THR A 209 5.84 -16.16 7.77
CA THR A 209 5.60 -15.15 8.81
C THR A 209 4.96 -15.79 10.03
N LEU A 210 5.45 -15.43 11.21
CA LEU A 210 4.84 -15.77 12.49
C LEU A 210 4.43 -14.48 13.18
N ARG A 211 3.17 -14.35 13.61
CA ARG A 211 2.66 -13.10 14.19
C ARG A 211 1.69 -13.32 15.33
N PHE A 212 1.78 -12.52 16.39
CA PHE A 212 0.76 -12.47 17.43
C PHE A 212 -0.44 -11.66 16.95
N THR A 213 -1.62 -12.26 17.07
CA THR A 213 -2.87 -11.64 16.68
C THR A 213 -3.48 -10.93 17.88
N TRP A 214 -3.43 -9.61 17.84
CA TRP A 214 -4.05 -8.72 18.81
C TRP A 214 -5.54 -8.55 18.51
N HIS A 215 -6.33 -8.43 19.56
CA HIS A 215 -7.75 -8.13 19.50
C HIS A 215 -8.05 -6.94 20.42
N LEU A 216 -8.76 -5.96 19.88
CA LEU A 216 -9.20 -4.76 20.57
C LEU A 216 -10.72 -4.73 20.57
N ASP A 217 -11.31 -4.63 21.76
CA ASP A 217 -12.72 -4.28 21.93
C ASP A 217 -12.83 -2.91 22.60
N ALA A 218 -13.60 -2.00 22.01
CA ALA A 218 -13.83 -0.68 22.59
C ALA A 218 -15.30 -0.24 22.41
N PRO A 219 -15.88 0.47 23.39
CA PRO A 219 -17.22 1.01 23.26
C PRO A 219 -17.27 2.10 22.20
N ILE A 220 -18.27 2.05 21.32
CA ILE A 220 -18.52 3.06 20.29
C ILE A 220 -19.99 3.42 20.21
N LYS A 221 -20.30 4.63 19.74
CA LYS A 221 -21.66 5.03 19.37
C LYS A 221 -21.69 5.34 17.87
N LEU A 222 -22.24 4.43 17.07
CA LEU A 222 -22.39 4.62 15.64
C LEU A 222 -23.86 4.73 15.24
N ASN A 223 -24.16 5.77 14.48
CA ASN A 223 -25.49 6.01 13.93
C ASN A 223 -25.76 5.22 12.64
N TRP A 224 -24.90 4.25 12.30
CA TRP A 224 -24.90 3.56 10.99
C TRP A 224 -24.21 2.20 11.11
N ASN A 225 -24.71 1.21 10.36
CA ASN A 225 -24.22 -0.18 10.35
C ASN A 225 -23.96 -0.66 8.91
N LEU A 226 -22.82 -0.26 8.34
CA LEU A 226 -22.33 -0.79 7.06
C LEU A 226 -21.51 -2.07 7.25
N LYS A 227 -22.00 -3.16 6.67
CA LYS A 227 -21.30 -4.45 6.60
C LYS A 227 -21.18 -4.96 5.15
N GLY A 228 -20.26 -5.91 4.95
CA GLY A 228 -20.15 -6.69 3.71
C GLY A 228 -20.09 -5.86 2.42
N LYS A 229 -20.98 -6.17 1.46
CA LYS A 229 -21.02 -5.52 0.13
C LYS A 229 -21.28 -4.01 0.23
N ALA A 230 -22.14 -3.57 1.16
CA ALA A 230 -22.50 -2.16 1.32
C ALA A 230 -21.29 -1.32 1.79
N LYS A 231 -20.54 -1.83 2.79
CA LYS A 231 -19.28 -1.23 3.24
C LYS A 231 -18.28 -1.10 2.08
N ARG A 232 -18.05 -2.18 1.32
CA ARG A 232 -17.14 -2.16 0.16
C ARG A 232 -17.56 -1.14 -0.91
N ALA A 233 -18.85 -1.05 -1.20
CA ALA A 233 -19.36 -0.07 -2.17
C ALA A 233 -19.14 1.37 -1.68
N TYR A 234 -19.37 1.64 -0.40
CA TYR A 234 -19.12 2.93 0.22
C TYR A 234 -17.63 3.31 0.17
N VAL A 235 -16.74 2.41 0.61
CA VAL A 235 -15.28 2.60 0.58
C VAL A 235 -14.81 2.91 -0.84
N ARG A 236 -15.26 2.13 -1.83
CA ARG A 236 -14.93 2.36 -3.23
C ARG A 236 -15.38 3.75 -3.71
N LYS A 237 -16.60 4.16 -3.41
CA LYS A 237 -17.09 5.51 -3.77
C LYS A 237 -16.26 6.60 -3.08
N PHE A 238 -15.90 6.41 -1.82
CA PHE A 238 -15.09 7.34 -1.04
C PHE A 238 -13.67 7.51 -1.62
N VAL A 239 -12.96 6.41 -1.91
CA VAL A 239 -11.63 6.46 -2.54
C VAL A 239 -11.70 7.06 -3.95
N LEU A 240 -12.75 6.78 -4.72
CA LEU A 240 -12.95 7.40 -6.04
C LEU A 240 -13.23 8.92 -5.96
N ARG A 241 -13.93 9.38 -4.91
CA ARG A 241 -14.07 10.83 -4.63
C ARG A 241 -12.71 11.45 -4.32
N ALA A 242 -11.89 10.80 -3.50
CA ALA A 242 -10.51 11.22 -3.25
C ALA A 242 -9.69 11.35 -4.54
N LYS A 243 -9.73 10.32 -5.39
CA LYS A 243 -9.05 10.30 -6.68
C LYS A 243 -9.47 11.46 -7.60
N ARG A 244 -10.72 11.92 -7.49
CA ARG A 244 -11.27 13.05 -8.25
C ARG A 244 -11.07 14.42 -7.58
N GLY A 245 -10.37 14.49 -6.44
CA GLY A 245 -10.19 15.74 -5.69
C GLY A 245 -11.46 16.28 -5.02
N ARG A 246 -12.46 15.43 -4.78
CA ARG A 246 -13.79 15.81 -4.26
C ARG A 246 -13.97 15.50 -2.76
N LEU A 247 -12.88 15.53 -2.00
CA LEU A 247 -12.92 15.38 -0.55
C LEU A 247 -12.81 16.74 0.13
N ASN A 248 -13.64 16.93 1.14
CA ASN A 248 -13.50 18.07 2.04
C ASN A 248 -12.21 17.92 2.87
N PRO A 249 -11.56 19.01 3.29
CA PRO A 249 -10.33 18.96 4.11
C PRO A 249 -10.43 18.04 5.34
N ARG A 250 -11.60 17.98 5.97
CA ARG A 250 -11.87 17.14 7.15
C ARG A 250 -11.96 15.64 6.86
N GLU A 251 -12.25 15.26 5.61
CA GLU A 251 -12.36 13.86 5.20
C GLU A 251 -10.98 13.20 4.99
N TYR A 252 -9.88 13.97 4.95
CA TYR A 252 -8.54 13.43 4.78
C TYR A 252 -8.05 12.60 5.97
N ILE A 253 -8.49 12.91 7.20
CA ILE A 253 -8.23 12.06 8.37
C ILE A 253 -8.88 10.69 8.19
N THR A 254 -10.14 10.65 7.70
CA THR A 254 -10.83 9.38 7.42
C THR A 254 -10.10 8.59 6.34
N LEU A 255 -9.62 9.25 5.28
CA LEU A 255 -8.86 8.60 4.22
C LEU A 255 -7.50 8.08 4.71
N LEU A 256 -6.82 8.82 5.59
CA LEU A 256 -5.55 8.41 6.20
C LEU A 256 -5.70 7.12 7.00
N PHE A 257 -6.67 7.05 7.93
CA PHE A 257 -6.86 5.85 8.74
C PHE A 257 -7.43 4.67 7.93
N LEU A 258 -8.20 4.94 6.88
CA LEU A 258 -8.57 3.92 5.90
C LEU A 258 -7.33 3.36 5.17
N TYR A 259 -6.37 4.23 4.79
CA TYR A 259 -5.10 3.80 4.18
C TYR A 259 -4.25 2.98 5.16
N PHE A 260 -4.23 3.36 6.44
CA PHE A 260 -3.52 2.61 7.47
C PHE A 260 -4.06 1.21 7.72
N GLY A 261 -5.37 1.01 7.64
CA GLY A 261 -5.96 -0.33 7.59
C GLY A 261 -5.68 -1.03 6.26
N ASP A 262 -6.36 -0.63 5.19
CA ASP A 262 -6.48 -1.41 3.94
C ASP A 262 -5.61 -0.90 2.78
N GLY A 263 -4.75 0.08 3.04
CA GLY A 263 -3.81 0.60 2.07
C GLY A 263 -2.68 -0.39 1.77
N GLY A 264 -2.30 -0.49 0.49
CA GLY A 264 -1.10 -1.21 0.07
C GLY A 264 0.15 -0.34 0.23
N LEU A 265 1.28 -0.98 0.50
CA LEU A 265 2.62 -0.38 0.41
C LEU A 265 3.23 -0.71 -0.96
N PRO A 266 3.18 0.20 -1.94
CA PRO A 266 3.63 -0.07 -3.30
C PRO A 266 5.17 -0.07 -3.45
N GLY A 267 5.90 0.22 -2.38
CA GLY A 267 7.34 0.45 -2.35
C GLY A 267 7.70 1.93 -2.42
N PHE A 268 8.79 2.30 -1.76
CA PHE A 268 9.30 3.67 -1.64
C PHE A 268 9.82 4.28 -2.94
N GLU A 269 9.76 3.57 -4.07
CA GLU A 269 10.11 4.11 -5.40
C GLU A 269 8.87 4.56 -6.18
N ARG A 270 7.67 4.08 -5.82
CA ARG A 270 6.46 4.33 -6.62
C ARG A 270 5.72 5.58 -6.17
N THR A 271 5.32 6.42 -7.12
CA THR A 271 4.47 7.60 -6.88
C THR A 271 2.99 7.19 -6.96
N CYS A 272 2.50 6.41 -5.99
CA CYS A 272 1.10 5.99 -5.97
C CYS A 272 0.52 5.65 -4.59
N LEU A 273 -0.76 5.91 -4.38
CA LEU A 273 -1.51 5.37 -3.24
C LEU A 273 -2.32 4.17 -3.72
N GLN A 274 -2.21 3.04 -3.02
CA GLN A 274 -2.97 1.83 -3.30
C GLN A 274 -3.99 1.58 -2.18
N PHE A 275 -5.25 1.36 -2.55
CA PHE A 275 -6.31 0.98 -1.63
C PHE A 275 -6.89 -0.38 -2.05
N ILE A 276 -6.89 -1.34 -1.15
CA ILE A 276 -7.46 -2.67 -1.39
C ILE A 276 -8.91 -2.65 -0.90
N VAL A 277 -9.87 -2.83 -1.80
CA VAL A 277 -11.30 -2.81 -1.47
C VAL A 277 -11.94 -4.12 -1.95
N GLY A 278 -12.05 -5.09 -1.06
CA GLY A 278 -12.38 -6.47 -1.43
C GLY A 278 -11.33 -7.04 -2.38
N HIS A 279 -11.74 -7.52 -3.56
CA HIS A 279 -10.82 -8.07 -4.57
C HIS A 279 -10.29 -7.02 -5.56
N ARG A 280 -10.55 -5.72 -5.34
CA ARG A 280 -10.13 -4.65 -6.26
C ARG A 280 -9.03 -3.81 -5.65
N ASN A 281 -7.96 -3.60 -6.41
CA ASN A 281 -6.94 -2.61 -6.10
C ASN A 281 -7.27 -1.28 -6.80
N ILE A 282 -7.45 -0.21 -6.02
CA ILE A 282 -7.67 1.14 -6.53
C ILE A 282 -6.38 1.93 -6.35
N CYS A 283 -5.70 2.19 -7.46
CA CYS A 283 -4.49 3.01 -7.49
C CYS A 283 -4.82 4.48 -7.83
N ILE A 284 -4.25 5.39 -7.04
CA ILE A 284 -4.13 6.82 -7.33
C ILE A 284 -2.65 7.08 -7.60
N THR A 285 -2.30 7.68 -8.74
CA THR A 285 -0.91 7.75 -9.24
C THR A 285 -0.51 9.18 -9.55
N GLY A 286 0.80 9.45 -9.58
CA GLY A 286 1.37 10.72 -10.03
C GLY A 286 1.07 11.87 -9.06
N GLU A 287 0.95 13.08 -9.61
CA GLU A 287 0.71 14.32 -8.84
C GLU A 287 -0.48 14.22 -7.88
N LYS A 288 -1.58 13.60 -8.32
CA LYS A 288 -2.76 13.43 -7.45
C LYS A 288 -2.45 12.59 -6.20
N ALA A 289 -1.54 11.62 -6.31
CA ALA A 289 -1.11 10.82 -5.16
C ALA A 289 -0.28 11.67 -4.19
N VAL A 290 0.63 12.50 -4.71
CA VAL A 290 1.45 13.45 -3.94
C VAL A 290 0.56 14.46 -3.22
N GLU A 291 -0.40 15.06 -3.92
CA GLU A 291 -1.36 16.02 -3.35
C GLU A 291 -2.18 15.40 -2.22
N ILE A 292 -2.72 14.19 -2.43
CA ILE A 292 -3.50 13.49 -1.40
C ILE A 292 -2.62 13.15 -0.19
N ALA A 293 -1.37 12.71 -0.41
CA ALA A 293 -0.43 12.42 0.67
C ALA A 293 -0.15 13.68 1.51
N ARG A 294 0.15 14.82 0.87
CA ARG A 294 0.32 16.11 1.58
C ARG A 294 -0.89 16.47 2.42
N ARG A 295 -2.10 16.36 1.85
CA ARG A 295 -3.35 16.68 2.58
C ARG A 295 -3.63 15.71 3.72
N MET A 296 -3.26 14.43 3.60
CA MET A 296 -3.33 13.46 4.70
C MET A 296 -2.39 13.84 5.84
N LEU A 297 -1.13 14.15 5.54
CA LEU A 297 -0.12 14.55 6.54
C LEU A 297 -0.53 15.84 7.25
N GLU A 298 -0.96 16.85 6.51
CA GLU A 298 -1.40 18.13 7.08
C GLU A 298 -2.62 17.94 8.00
N SER A 299 -3.52 17.00 7.68
CA SER A 299 -4.71 16.72 8.49
C SER A 299 -4.42 16.19 9.90
N VAL A 300 -3.20 15.71 10.15
CA VAL A 300 -2.78 15.19 11.47
C VAL A 300 -1.65 16.00 12.12
N ARG A 301 -1.21 17.09 11.46
CA ARG A 301 -0.10 17.93 11.92
C ARG A 301 -0.38 18.59 13.27
N ARG A 302 -1.58 19.15 13.45
CA ARG A 302 -1.95 19.91 14.67
C ARG A 302 -2.46 19.04 15.82
N SER A 303 -2.85 17.80 15.56
CA SER A 303 -3.51 16.93 16.54
C SER A 303 -2.55 16.09 17.38
N GLY A 304 -1.24 16.16 17.10
CA GLY A 304 -0.22 15.28 17.69
C GLY A 304 -0.26 13.84 17.16
N LEU A 305 -1.21 13.50 16.27
CA LEU A 305 -1.27 12.17 15.66
C LEU A 305 -0.10 11.93 14.71
N GLY A 306 0.36 12.95 13.98
CA GLY A 306 1.55 12.82 13.12
C GLY A 306 2.78 12.39 13.91
N GLU A 307 3.14 13.16 14.94
CA GLU A 307 4.24 12.85 15.88
C GLU A 307 4.10 11.45 16.49
N LEU A 308 2.89 11.06 16.89
CA LEU A 308 2.64 9.71 17.40
C LEU A 308 2.95 8.63 16.35
N LEU A 309 2.48 8.79 15.12
CA LEU A 309 2.69 7.82 14.05
C LEU A 309 4.19 7.68 13.68
N GLU A 310 4.96 8.76 13.81
CA GLU A 310 6.43 8.73 13.66
C GLU A 310 7.10 7.96 14.79
N LEU A 311 6.72 8.23 16.04
CA LEU A 311 7.28 7.51 17.20
C LEU A 311 6.94 6.02 17.19
N LEU A 312 5.78 5.66 16.62
CA LEU A 312 5.36 4.28 16.37
C LEU A 312 6.04 3.63 15.15
N GLU A 313 6.85 4.39 14.39
CA GLU A 313 7.58 3.93 13.20
C GLU A 313 6.62 3.31 12.15
N VAL A 314 5.45 3.92 11.93
CA VAL A 314 4.41 3.36 11.05
C VAL A 314 4.90 3.38 9.59
N PRO A 315 5.12 2.22 8.92
CA PRO A 315 5.73 2.20 7.59
C PRO A 315 4.90 2.93 6.53
N LYS A 316 3.57 2.88 6.67
CA LYS A 316 2.64 3.61 5.80
C LYS A 316 2.71 5.11 6.00
N TYR A 317 3.02 5.59 7.21
CA TYR A 317 3.19 7.02 7.47
C TYR A 317 4.52 7.53 6.91
N GLU A 318 5.60 6.78 7.10
CA GLU A 318 6.91 7.06 6.48
C GLU A 318 6.80 7.10 4.95
N TYR A 319 6.08 6.15 4.35
CA TYR A 319 5.80 6.16 2.92
C TYR A 319 5.03 7.43 2.48
N LEU A 320 4.05 7.89 3.26
CA LEU A 320 3.32 9.11 2.95
C LEU A 320 4.21 10.35 2.98
N LYS A 321 5.13 10.46 3.95
CA LYS A 321 6.13 11.55 4.00
C LYS A 321 6.98 11.57 2.74
N VAL A 322 7.61 10.44 2.42
CA VAL A 322 8.42 10.30 1.19
C VAL A 322 7.59 10.59 -0.06
N LEU A 323 6.33 10.14 -0.13
CA LEU A 323 5.46 10.42 -1.28
C LEU A 323 5.08 11.90 -1.38
N ALA A 324 4.83 12.58 -0.26
CA ALA A 324 4.46 13.98 -0.20
C ALA A 324 5.63 14.91 -0.59
N ASP A 325 6.86 14.52 -0.27
CA ASP A 325 8.07 15.29 -0.56
C ASP A 325 8.57 15.13 -1.99
N ARG A 326 8.03 14.17 -2.75
CA ARG A 326 8.35 14.06 -4.17
C ARG A 326 7.93 15.34 -4.87
N LYS A 327 8.86 15.89 -5.66
CA LYS A 327 8.49 16.78 -6.75
C LYS A 327 7.41 16.04 -7.55
N PRO A 328 6.24 16.67 -7.81
CA PRO A 328 5.31 16.11 -8.78
C PRO A 328 6.15 15.89 -10.02
N ASN A 329 6.41 14.64 -10.38
CA ASN A 329 7.11 14.36 -11.61
C ASN A 329 6.17 14.86 -12.71
N HIS A 330 6.35 16.12 -13.13
CA HIS A 330 5.86 16.69 -14.37
C HIS A 330 6.60 16.05 -15.54
N VAL A 331 6.74 14.73 -15.52
CA VAL A 331 6.62 13.98 -16.76
C VAL A 331 5.13 13.91 -17.08
N THR A 332 4.47 15.08 -17.13
CA THR A 332 3.61 15.41 -18.26
C THR A 332 4.36 14.83 -19.45
N ARG A 333 3.77 13.89 -20.18
CA ARG A 333 4.42 13.40 -21.41
C ARG A 333 4.65 14.65 -22.26
N MET A 334 5.88 15.15 -22.25
CA MET A 334 6.22 16.38 -22.96
C MET A 334 5.97 16.06 -24.42
N HIS A 335 5.38 17.01 -25.11
CA HIS A 335 4.99 16.84 -26.49
C HIS A 335 5.27 18.13 -27.23
N ILE A 336 5.59 17.97 -28.50
CA ILE A 336 5.42 19.03 -29.48
C ILE A 336 4.02 18.89 -30.09
N GLU A 337 3.45 20.00 -30.51
CA GLU A 337 2.22 20.02 -31.27
C GLU A 337 2.56 20.39 -32.70
N VAL A 338 2.16 19.53 -33.65
CA VAL A 338 2.40 19.71 -35.07
C VAL A 338 1.07 19.54 -35.77
N SER A 339 0.60 20.57 -36.47
CA SER A 339 -0.71 20.62 -37.13
C SER A 339 -1.87 20.19 -36.23
N GLY A 340 -1.85 20.63 -34.96
CA GLY A 340 -2.85 20.28 -33.94
C GLY A 340 -2.72 18.87 -33.37
N VAL A 341 -1.68 18.10 -33.74
CA VAL A 341 -1.43 16.74 -33.26
C VAL A 341 -0.28 16.74 -32.24
N LYS A 342 -0.57 16.21 -31.05
CA LYS A 342 0.42 16.08 -29.97
C LYS A 342 1.34 14.88 -30.18
N MET A 343 2.60 15.13 -30.54
CA MET A 343 3.63 14.10 -30.63
C MET A 343 4.46 14.08 -29.35
N TYR A 344 4.40 12.96 -28.61
CA TYR A 344 5.04 12.84 -27.30
C TYR A 344 6.51 12.46 -27.45
N LEU A 345 7.35 13.14 -26.67
CA LEU A 345 8.78 12.90 -26.61
C LEU A 345 9.09 11.64 -25.81
N ASP A 346 9.99 10.82 -26.35
CA ASP A 346 10.64 9.74 -25.65
C ASP A 346 12.14 9.71 -25.93
N LEU A 347 12.86 8.96 -25.09
CA LEU A 347 14.29 8.71 -25.23
C LEU A 347 14.45 7.27 -25.71
N VAL A 348 15.06 7.08 -26.87
CA VAL A 348 15.29 5.75 -27.47
C VAL A 348 16.78 5.54 -27.73
N GLY A 349 17.19 4.29 -27.91
CA GLY A 349 18.59 3.91 -28.03
C GLY A 349 19.09 3.16 -26.79
N ASP A 350 20.34 2.70 -26.88
CA ASP A 350 21.00 1.99 -25.79
C ASP A 350 21.72 3.00 -24.88
N PRO A 351 21.41 3.03 -23.56
CA PRO A 351 22.06 3.89 -22.59
C PRO A 351 23.60 3.79 -22.59
N ARG A 352 24.16 2.67 -23.07
CA ARG A 352 25.60 2.43 -23.11
C ARG A 352 26.31 3.14 -24.24
N TYR A 353 25.62 3.40 -25.36
CA TYR A 353 26.24 3.91 -26.58
C TYR A 353 25.76 5.32 -26.91
N SER A 354 24.45 5.51 -27.05
CA SER A 354 23.88 6.80 -27.44
C SER A 354 22.38 6.81 -27.23
N PHE A 355 21.87 7.95 -26.78
CA PHE A 355 20.45 8.25 -26.82
C PHE A 355 20.08 9.07 -28.05
N THR A 356 18.87 8.85 -28.52
CA THR A 356 18.21 9.62 -29.57
C THR A 356 16.89 10.12 -29.00
N LEU A 357 16.59 11.40 -29.23
CA LEU A 357 15.27 11.96 -28.97
C LEU A 357 14.31 11.51 -30.07
N GLU A 358 13.16 10.97 -29.68
CA GLU A 358 12.08 10.59 -30.59
C GLU A 358 10.80 11.33 -30.20
N ALA A 359 10.09 11.92 -31.16
CA ALA A 359 8.71 12.33 -30.98
C ALA A 359 7.80 11.31 -31.65
N ARG A 360 6.76 10.84 -30.95
CA ARG A 360 5.86 9.80 -31.45
C ARG A 360 4.39 10.07 -31.12
N VAL A 361 3.51 9.74 -32.07
CA VAL A 361 2.06 9.71 -31.87
C VAL A 361 1.47 8.39 -32.36
N TYR A 362 0.44 7.90 -31.67
CA TYR A 362 -0.32 6.72 -32.06
C TYR A 362 -1.78 7.11 -32.30
N GLU A 363 -2.35 6.64 -33.40
CA GLU A 363 -3.78 6.77 -33.63
C GLU A 363 -4.55 5.93 -32.60
N GLY A 364 -5.40 6.58 -31.82
CA GLY A 364 -6.16 5.92 -30.76
C GLY A 364 -7.51 6.56 -30.53
N LYS A 365 -8.32 5.96 -29.65
CA LYS A 365 -9.70 6.43 -29.38
C LYS A 365 -9.80 7.90 -28.91
N ARG A 366 -8.72 8.45 -28.34
CA ARG A 366 -8.66 9.81 -27.78
C ARG A 366 -7.86 10.80 -28.63
N GLN A 367 -7.11 10.31 -29.60
CA GLN A 367 -6.25 11.12 -30.44
C GLN A 367 -6.40 10.59 -31.86
N ARG A 368 -7.24 11.27 -32.65
CA ARG A 368 -7.39 11.01 -34.08
C ARG A 368 -6.29 11.77 -34.80
N VAL A 369 -5.52 11.06 -35.61
CA VAL A 369 -4.47 11.64 -36.44
C VAL A 369 -5.03 11.74 -37.87
N PRO A 370 -4.97 12.90 -38.53
CA PRO A 370 -5.41 13.03 -39.93
C PRO A 370 -4.71 12.01 -40.83
N ARG A 371 -5.41 11.51 -41.86
CA ARG A 371 -4.81 10.52 -42.78
C ARG A 371 -3.61 11.06 -43.53
N ASN A 372 -3.61 12.35 -43.83
CA ASN A 372 -2.52 13.09 -44.49
C ASN A 372 -1.59 13.78 -43.48
N PHE A 373 -1.48 13.29 -42.24
CA PHE A 373 -0.66 13.93 -41.22
C PHE A 373 0.80 14.10 -41.63
N SER A 374 1.38 13.16 -42.38
CA SER A 374 2.76 13.31 -42.85
C SER A 374 2.97 14.54 -43.73
N GLU A 375 2.04 14.83 -44.63
CA GLU A 375 2.08 16.02 -45.49
C GLU A 375 1.84 17.31 -44.69
N LEU A 376 0.97 17.25 -43.68
CA LEU A 376 0.71 18.39 -42.80
C LEU A 376 1.93 18.71 -41.92
N ALA A 377 2.56 17.69 -41.35
CA ALA A 377 3.77 17.84 -40.55
C ALA A 377 4.94 18.39 -41.37
N GLU A 378 5.11 17.93 -42.61
CA GLU A 378 6.16 18.41 -43.51
C GLU A 378 5.96 19.89 -43.88
N LYS A 379 4.70 20.36 -44.01
CA LYS A 379 4.39 21.80 -44.19
C LYS A 379 4.78 22.65 -42.98
N GLU A 380 4.81 22.07 -41.79
CA GLU A 380 5.32 22.70 -40.56
C GLU A 380 6.82 22.42 -40.33
N GLY A 381 7.52 21.86 -41.31
CA GLY A 381 8.95 21.61 -41.22
C GLY A 381 9.35 20.34 -40.45
N LEU A 382 8.41 19.45 -40.13
CA LEU A 382 8.72 18.15 -39.48
C LEU A 382 8.52 16.98 -40.44
N LYS A 383 9.61 16.31 -40.81
CA LYS A 383 9.55 15.03 -41.51
C LYS A 383 9.18 13.90 -40.55
N VAL A 384 8.05 13.23 -40.79
CA VAL A 384 7.58 12.10 -39.97
C VAL A 384 7.48 10.81 -40.78
N LYS A 385 7.83 9.69 -40.16
CA LYS A 385 7.70 8.35 -40.75
C LYS A 385 6.48 7.63 -40.18
N GLU A 386 5.55 7.24 -41.06
CA GLU A 386 4.42 6.38 -40.71
C GLU A 386 4.88 4.92 -40.52
N PHE A 387 4.32 4.24 -39.52
CA PHE A 387 4.56 2.83 -39.25
C PHE A 387 3.40 2.19 -38.47
N ILE A 388 3.34 0.86 -38.47
CA ILE A 388 2.36 0.09 -37.71
C ILE A 388 2.99 -0.44 -36.43
N VAL A 389 2.35 -0.17 -35.29
CA VAL A 389 2.76 -0.66 -33.97
C VAL A 389 1.85 -1.80 -33.56
N LYS A 390 2.44 -2.95 -33.27
CA LYS A 390 1.71 -4.11 -32.73
C LYS A 390 1.85 -4.15 -31.21
N ILE A 391 0.75 -3.96 -30.49
CA ILE A 391 0.71 -4.00 -29.02
C ILE A 391 0.01 -5.26 -28.54
N LYS A 392 0.75 -6.14 -27.87
CA LYS A 392 0.20 -7.34 -27.22
C LYS A 392 -0.40 -6.99 -25.86
N CYS A 393 -1.70 -7.13 -25.73
CA CYS A 393 -2.42 -6.93 -24.47
C CYS A 393 -2.18 -8.11 -23.50
N ARG A 394 -2.44 -7.89 -22.20
CA ARG A 394 -2.29 -8.92 -21.14
C ARG A 394 -3.14 -10.17 -21.35
N ASN A 395 -4.18 -10.09 -22.16
CA ASN A 395 -5.04 -11.23 -22.55
C ASN A 395 -4.53 -11.97 -23.81
N GLY A 396 -3.31 -11.67 -24.29
CA GLY A 396 -2.71 -12.29 -25.46
C GLY A 396 -3.13 -11.69 -26.81
N LYS A 397 -4.18 -10.86 -26.87
CA LYS A 397 -4.62 -10.22 -28.12
C LYS A 397 -3.63 -9.16 -28.58
N VAL A 398 -3.30 -9.17 -29.88
CA VAL A 398 -2.45 -8.16 -30.52
C VAL A 398 -3.34 -7.14 -31.20
N TYR A 399 -3.09 -5.86 -30.95
CA TYR A 399 -3.75 -4.74 -31.62
C TYR A 399 -2.74 -3.99 -32.46
N GLU A 400 -3.11 -3.66 -33.68
CA GLU A 400 -2.30 -2.88 -34.60
C GLU A 400 -2.77 -1.42 -34.59
N TYR A 401 -1.84 -0.50 -34.44
CA TYR A 401 -2.09 0.93 -34.41
C TYR A 401 -1.23 1.62 -35.46
N ARG A 402 -1.82 2.53 -36.23
CA ARG A 402 -1.06 3.47 -37.06
C ARG A 402 -0.34 4.47 -36.15
N ALA A 403 0.92 4.75 -36.46
CA ALA A 403 1.75 5.63 -35.67
C ALA A 403 2.69 6.42 -36.57
N TRP A 404 3.13 7.57 -36.06
CA TRP A 404 4.10 8.44 -36.72
C TRP A 404 5.21 8.77 -35.74
N ARG A 405 6.44 8.85 -36.25
CA ARG A 405 7.61 9.23 -35.46
C ARG A 405 8.56 10.13 -36.23
N ALA A 406 9.30 10.95 -35.49
CA ALA A 406 10.44 11.73 -35.94
C ALA A 406 11.58 11.54 -34.94
N TYR A 407 12.82 11.54 -35.41
CA TYR A 407 14.00 11.39 -34.57
C TYR A 407 14.73 12.72 -34.44
N THR A 408 15.90 12.69 -33.80
CA THR A 408 16.62 13.89 -33.41
C THR A 408 16.89 14.82 -34.58
N GLU A 409 17.30 14.32 -35.75
CA GLU A 409 17.58 15.18 -36.91
C GLU A 409 16.33 15.90 -37.40
N GLU A 410 15.21 15.18 -37.58
CA GLU A 410 13.97 15.78 -38.05
C GLU A 410 13.39 16.75 -37.01
N LEU A 411 13.61 16.47 -35.72
CA LEU A 411 13.21 17.36 -34.63
C LEU A 411 14.04 18.65 -34.57
N LEU A 412 15.32 18.59 -34.92
CA LEU A 412 16.18 19.77 -35.04
C LEU A 412 15.78 20.61 -36.25
N GLU A 413 15.53 19.99 -37.42
CA GLU A 413 14.99 20.69 -38.60
C GLU A 413 13.68 21.42 -38.27
N PHE A 414 12.77 20.76 -37.54
CA PHE A 414 11.53 21.39 -37.06
C PHE A 414 11.80 22.55 -36.11
N ALA A 415 12.79 22.44 -35.22
CA ALA A 415 13.14 23.50 -34.28
C ALA A 415 13.81 24.71 -34.97
N HIS A 416 14.42 24.54 -36.14
CA HIS A 416 14.89 25.66 -36.96
C HIS A 416 13.73 26.55 -37.43
N VAL A 417 12.58 25.94 -37.73
CA VAL A 417 11.36 26.66 -38.12
C VAL A 417 10.56 27.12 -36.89
N HIS A 418 10.59 26.33 -35.81
CA HIS A 418 9.86 26.57 -34.56
C HIS A 418 10.80 26.57 -33.34
N PRO A 419 11.55 27.67 -33.09
CA PRO A 419 12.60 27.72 -32.07
C PRO A 419 12.15 27.34 -30.65
N GLN A 420 10.89 27.59 -30.29
CA GLN A 420 10.31 27.19 -29.01
C GLN A 420 10.36 25.66 -28.76
N ALA A 421 10.50 24.84 -29.80
CA ALA A 421 10.64 23.40 -29.67
C ALA A 421 11.93 23.00 -28.94
N TYR A 422 13.01 23.79 -29.08
CA TYR A 422 14.26 23.57 -28.32
C TYR A 422 14.04 23.57 -26.82
N CYS A 423 13.25 24.52 -26.29
CA CYS A 423 12.93 24.59 -24.86
C CYS A 423 12.19 23.33 -24.39
N VAL A 424 11.26 22.81 -25.20
CA VAL A 424 10.50 21.58 -24.88
C VAL A 424 11.42 20.36 -24.88
N TYR A 425 12.32 20.25 -25.86
CA TYR A 425 13.29 19.16 -25.94
C TYR A 425 14.23 19.15 -24.74
N LEU A 426 14.82 20.30 -24.41
CA LEU A 426 15.79 20.42 -23.34
C LEU A 426 15.13 20.23 -21.97
N SER A 427 13.94 20.78 -21.76
CA SER A 427 13.12 20.49 -20.57
C SER A 427 12.87 18.99 -20.40
N PHE A 428 12.59 18.28 -21.49
CA PHE A 428 12.38 16.82 -21.47
C PHE A 428 13.67 16.06 -21.12
N LEU A 429 14.79 16.44 -21.73
CA LEU A 429 16.08 15.79 -21.51
C LEU A 429 16.62 16.04 -20.10
N TYR A 430 16.54 17.26 -19.58
CA TYR A 430 16.90 17.54 -18.18
C TYR A 430 16.02 16.74 -17.21
N ALA A 431 14.71 16.63 -17.46
CA ALA A 431 13.82 15.79 -16.65
C ALA A 431 14.16 14.29 -16.74
N LYS A 432 14.73 13.82 -17.86
CA LYS A 432 15.22 12.43 -17.99
C LYS A 432 16.57 12.25 -17.30
N ARG A 433 17.46 13.25 -17.28
CA ARG A 433 18.78 13.20 -16.62
C ARG A 433 18.67 12.87 -15.14
N GLU A 434 17.73 13.50 -14.45
CA GLU A 434 17.45 13.20 -13.04
C GLU A 434 17.05 11.72 -12.80
N LYS A 435 16.39 11.08 -13.77
CA LYS A 435 16.05 9.64 -13.65
C LYS A 435 17.23 8.71 -13.79
N PHE A 436 18.29 9.16 -14.48
CA PHE A 436 19.49 8.37 -14.73
C PHE A 436 20.64 8.71 -13.78
N LYS A 437 20.41 9.52 -12.75
CA LYS A 437 21.44 9.98 -11.79
C LYS A 437 22.25 8.84 -11.13
N GLY A 438 21.70 7.62 -11.06
CA GLY A 438 22.40 6.42 -10.56
C GLY A 438 23.17 5.62 -11.63
N ASP A 439 23.16 6.04 -12.89
CA ASP A 439 23.83 5.39 -14.03
C ASP A 439 24.75 6.40 -14.74
N PRO A 440 26.05 6.45 -14.38
CA PRO A 440 27.01 7.40 -14.94
C PRO A 440 27.20 7.28 -16.45
N GLN A 441 26.90 6.12 -17.06
CA GLN A 441 27.05 5.92 -18.49
C GLN A 441 25.84 6.51 -19.24
N ALA A 442 24.63 6.24 -18.75
CA ALA A 442 23.41 6.84 -19.27
C ALA A 442 23.42 8.37 -19.12
N CYS A 443 23.90 8.91 -18.00
CA CYS A 443 24.06 10.36 -17.81
C CYS A 443 24.96 10.97 -18.89
N ARG A 444 26.13 10.39 -19.15
CA ARG A 444 27.07 10.89 -20.18
C ARG A 444 26.51 10.81 -21.60
N ALA A 445 25.75 9.76 -21.93
CA ALA A 445 25.11 9.65 -23.24
C ALA A 445 24.02 10.72 -23.41
N LEU A 446 23.29 11.03 -22.33
CA LEU A 446 22.25 12.05 -22.33
C LEU A 446 22.82 13.47 -22.36
N GLU A 447 23.91 13.73 -21.65
CA GLU A 447 24.63 15.01 -21.66
C GLU A 447 25.13 15.34 -23.07
N ARG A 448 25.70 14.38 -23.80
CA ARG A 448 26.08 14.56 -25.20
C ARG A 448 24.91 14.96 -26.11
N LEU A 449 23.73 14.39 -25.87
CA LEU A 449 22.52 14.76 -26.63
C LEU A 449 22.04 16.17 -26.27
N ILE A 450 22.10 16.54 -24.99
CA ILE A 450 21.78 17.90 -24.51
C ILE A 450 22.73 18.92 -25.15
N GLU A 451 24.05 18.69 -25.04
CA GLU A 451 25.09 19.55 -25.61
C GLU A 451 24.87 19.77 -27.11
N ARG A 452 24.60 18.69 -27.84
CA ARG A 452 24.31 18.75 -29.27
C ARG A 452 23.12 19.65 -29.59
N ILE A 453 22.01 19.51 -28.85
CA ILE A 453 20.80 20.32 -29.07
C ILE A 453 21.03 21.78 -28.67
N VAL A 454 21.82 22.04 -27.62
CA VAL A 454 22.20 23.40 -27.20
C VAL A 454 23.08 24.06 -28.25
N GLU A 455 24.06 23.34 -28.82
CA GLU A 455 24.92 23.85 -29.87
C GLU A 455 24.12 24.18 -31.14
N ASP A 456 23.22 23.30 -31.54
CA ASP A 456 22.34 23.53 -32.69
C ASP A 456 21.40 24.73 -32.45
N ALA A 457 20.80 24.84 -31.25
CA ALA A 457 19.98 25.98 -30.86
C ALA A 457 20.77 27.30 -30.91
N ARG A 458 22.03 27.32 -30.46
CA ARG A 458 22.89 28.52 -30.53
C ARG A 458 23.19 28.97 -31.95
N ARG A 459 23.26 28.03 -32.91
CA ARG A 459 23.52 28.34 -34.32
C ARG A 459 22.28 28.86 -35.05
N HIS A 460 21.09 28.37 -34.68
CA HIS A 460 19.88 28.56 -35.47
C HIS A 460 18.77 29.38 -34.79
N ALA A 461 18.76 29.48 -33.45
CA ALA A 461 17.80 30.32 -32.74
C ALA A 461 18.29 31.77 -32.67
N THR A 462 17.73 32.63 -33.53
CA THR A 462 17.98 34.09 -33.55
C THR A 462 17.32 34.84 -32.40
N ASN A 463 16.53 34.15 -31.56
CA ASN A 463 15.72 34.78 -30.52
C ASN A 463 16.45 34.73 -29.16
N LEU A 464 17.02 35.87 -28.74
CA LEU A 464 17.75 36.06 -27.47
C LEU A 464 16.99 35.53 -26.24
N ALA A 465 15.64 35.64 -26.23
CA ALA A 465 14.81 35.15 -25.13
C ALA A 465 14.87 33.62 -24.94
N CYS A 466 15.09 32.86 -26.02
CA CYS A 466 15.22 31.40 -25.97
C CYS A 466 16.59 31.00 -25.41
N LEU A 467 17.65 31.78 -25.69
CA LEU A 467 18.99 31.57 -25.13
C LEU A 467 19.08 32.01 -23.66
N GLU A 468 18.32 33.03 -23.24
CA GLU A 468 18.22 33.47 -21.84
C GLU A 468 17.53 32.42 -20.95
N GLU A 469 16.48 31.74 -21.42
CA GLU A 469 15.88 30.58 -20.72
C GLU A 469 16.83 29.38 -20.65
N LEU A 470 17.74 29.23 -21.63
CA LEU A 470 18.74 28.16 -21.66
C LEU A 470 19.95 28.41 -20.75
N GLY A 471 20.17 29.65 -20.32
CA GLY A 471 21.26 30.07 -19.43
C GLY A 471 20.95 29.96 -17.93
N GLN A 472 19.70 29.65 -17.54
CA GLN A 472 19.35 29.43 -16.14
C GLN A 472 19.56 27.97 -15.75
N GLU A 473 20.80 27.61 -15.41
CA GLU A 473 21.07 26.43 -14.60
C GLU A 473 20.24 26.53 -13.30
N SER A 474 19.24 25.67 -13.13
CA SER A 474 18.41 25.59 -11.93
C SER A 474 18.25 24.17 -11.41
#